data_AF-A0A353PBZ5-F1
#
_entry.id   AF-A0A353PBZ5-F1
#
_cell.length_a   1.000
_cell.length_b   1.000
_cell.length_c   1.000
_cell.angle_alpha   90.00
_cell.angle_beta   90.00
_cell.angle_gamma   90.00
#
_symmetry.space_group_name_H-M   'P 1'
#
loop_
_entity.id
_entity.type
_entity.pdbx_description
1 polymer ?
#
loop_
_entity_poly.entity_id
_entity_poly.type
_entity_poly.pdbx_seq_one_letter_code
_entity_poly.pdbx_strand_id
1 'polypeptide(L)'
;MDQFVKWFRNSTPYINAHRGKTFVVCFGGEVVISPDFPALVQDLTLLASLGVRLVLVHGIAPQFRQRLDRARIALVEHADVPVLPVAALPALKEAIGATRLDIEAGFSSGLPQTP
;
A
#
# COMPACT_ATOMS: atom_id res chain seq x y z
N MET A 1 -33.18 7.21 -1.54
CA MET A 1 -32.59 8.32 -2.31
C MET A 1 -32.16 9.47 -1.38
N ASP A 2 -33.06 10.04 -0.57
CA ASP A 2 -32.77 11.21 0.28
C ASP A 2 -31.68 11.00 1.34
N GLN A 3 -31.59 9.81 1.95
CA GLN A 3 -30.58 9.53 2.98
C GLN A 3 -29.15 9.54 2.42
N PHE A 4 -28.95 9.03 1.20
CA PHE A 4 -27.63 9.02 0.52
C PHE A 4 -27.19 10.43 0.15
N VAL A 5 -28.10 11.23 -0.44
CA VAL A 5 -27.82 12.63 -0.81
C VAL A 5 -27.48 13.46 0.44
N LYS A 6 -28.20 13.25 1.54
CA LYS A 6 -27.97 13.96 2.79
C LYS A 6 -26.61 13.59 3.43
N TRP A 7 -26.25 12.31 3.41
CA TRP A 7 -24.94 11.85 3.86
C TRP A 7 -23.80 12.43 3.01
N PHE A 8 -23.93 12.39 1.68
CA PHE A 8 -22.91 12.91 0.77
C PHE A 8 -22.67 14.42 0.93
N ARG A 9 -23.76 15.20 1.11
CA ARG A 9 -23.67 16.64 1.39
C ARG A 9 -22.98 16.94 2.72
N ASN A 10 -23.19 16.11 3.73
CA ASN A 10 -22.51 16.26 5.03
C ASN A 10 -21.00 15.99 4.93
N SER A 11 -20.56 15.16 3.98
CA SER A 11 -19.13 14.87 3.73
C SER A 11 -18.46 15.90 2.82
N THR A 12 -19.23 16.70 2.08
CA THR A 12 -18.72 17.69 1.11
C THR A 12 -17.72 18.71 1.70
N PRO A 13 -17.92 19.25 2.93
CA PRO A 13 -16.94 20.16 3.53
C PRO A 13 -15.56 19.52 3.71
N TYR A 14 -15.51 18.25 4.12
CA TYR A 14 -14.27 17.51 4.30
C TYR A 14 -13.58 17.24 2.96
N ILE A 15 -14.34 16.81 1.96
CA ILE A 15 -13.84 16.58 0.59
C ILE A 15 -13.19 17.86 0.04
N ASN A 16 -13.88 18.99 0.17
CA ASN A 16 -13.36 20.28 -0.32
C ASN A 16 -12.13 20.75 0.44
N ALA A 17 -12.07 20.51 1.76
CA ALA A 17 -10.91 20.88 2.58
C ALA A 17 -9.63 20.12 2.19
N HIS A 18 -9.77 18.89 1.72
CA HIS A 18 -8.64 18.00 1.40
C HIS A 18 -8.37 17.84 -0.11
N ARG A 19 -9.24 18.35 -0.97
CA ARG A 19 -8.99 18.40 -2.42
C ARG A 19 -7.68 19.15 -2.70
N GLY A 20 -6.84 18.56 -3.56
CA GLY A 20 -5.53 19.06 -3.94
C GLY A 20 -4.42 18.88 -2.89
N LYS A 21 -4.76 18.46 -1.66
CA LYS A 21 -3.77 18.16 -0.61
C LYS A 21 -3.08 16.84 -0.90
N THR A 22 -1.86 16.70 -0.36
CA THR A 22 -1.09 15.45 -0.44
C THR A 22 -1.27 14.64 0.83
N PHE A 23 -1.68 13.39 0.69
CA PHE A 23 -1.76 12.43 1.78
C PHE A 23 -0.63 11.43 1.62
N VAL A 24 0.20 11.30 2.65
CA VAL A 24 1.21 10.24 2.73
C VAL A 24 0.60 9.11 3.55
N VAL A 25 0.35 7.97 2.91
CA VAL A 25 -0.27 6.80 3.54
C VAL A 25 0.79 5.73 3.70
N CYS A 26 1.16 5.47 4.95
CA CYS A 26 2.11 4.44 5.32
C CYS A 26 1.38 3.19 5.80
N PHE A 27 1.70 2.03 5.25
CA PHE A 27 1.16 0.75 5.68
C PHE A 27 2.22 -0.34 5.65
N GLY A 28 2.11 -1.33 6.54
CA GLY A 28 3.05 -2.43 6.58
C GLY A 28 2.85 -3.42 5.42
N GLY A 29 3.87 -4.27 5.20
CA GLY A 29 3.82 -5.26 4.11
C GLY A 29 2.75 -6.34 4.33
N GLU A 30 2.38 -6.58 5.58
CA GLU A 30 1.30 -7.47 5.99
C GLU A 30 -0.06 -7.07 5.41
N VAL A 31 -0.29 -5.78 5.19
CA VAL A 31 -1.53 -5.29 4.58
C VAL A 31 -1.64 -5.74 3.13
N VAL A 32 -0.53 -5.82 2.39
CA VAL A 32 -0.52 -6.20 0.97
C VAL A 32 -0.92 -7.66 0.75
N ILE A 33 -0.64 -8.54 1.73
CA ILE A 33 -1.01 -9.96 1.68
C ILE A 33 -2.31 -10.26 2.45
N SER A 34 -2.92 -9.24 3.05
CA SER A 34 -4.17 -9.37 3.79
C SER A 34 -5.36 -9.50 2.82
N PRO A 35 -6.41 -10.27 3.17
CA PRO A 35 -7.67 -10.25 2.43
C PRO A 35 -8.32 -8.85 2.34
N ASP A 36 -7.95 -7.91 3.23
CA ASP A 36 -8.51 -6.56 3.26
C ASP A 36 -7.81 -5.58 2.31
N PHE A 37 -6.71 -5.99 1.65
CA PHE A 37 -5.97 -5.13 0.72
C PHE A 37 -6.85 -4.50 -0.38
N PRO A 38 -7.78 -5.23 -1.03
CA PRO A 38 -8.63 -4.65 -2.05
C PRO A 38 -9.55 -3.54 -1.53
N ALA A 39 -10.05 -3.66 -0.29
CA ALA A 39 -10.88 -2.64 0.33
C ALA A 39 -10.08 -1.34 0.56
N LEU A 40 -8.84 -1.46 1.06
CA LEU A 40 -7.95 -0.31 1.19
C LEU A 40 -7.67 0.36 -0.17
N VAL A 41 -7.40 -0.43 -1.21
CA VAL A 41 -7.18 0.11 -2.57
C VAL A 41 -8.42 0.85 -3.06
N GLN A 42 -9.62 0.34 -2.79
CA GLN A 42 -10.88 1.00 -3.16
C GLN A 42 -11.04 2.35 -2.45
N ASP A 43 -10.77 2.42 -1.15
CA ASP A 43 -10.84 3.66 -0.36
C ASP A 43 -9.81 4.69 -0.84
N LEU A 44 -8.58 4.25 -1.14
CA LEU A 44 -7.54 5.12 -1.68
C LEU A 44 -7.90 5.62 -3.08
N THR A 45 -8.45 4.76 -3.93
CA THR A 45 -8.92 5.15 -5.27
C THR A 45 -10.04 6.18 -5.18
N LEU A 46 -10.95 6.03 -4.23
CA LEU A 46 -11.99 7.02 -3.94
C LEU A 46 -11.37 8.37 -3.54
N LEU A 47 -10.43 8.39 -2.59
CA LEU A 47 -9.73 9.62 -2.19
C LEU A 47 -9.03 10.30 -3.37
N ALA A 48 -8.35 9.51 -4.21
CA ALA A 48 -7.70 10.01 -5.43
C ALA A 48 -8.72 10.64 -6.39
N SER A 49 -9.87 9.99 -6.63
CA SER A 49 -10.94 10.51 -7.48
C SER A 49 -11.58 11.80 -6.97
N LEU A 50 -11.56 12.01 -5.64
CA LEU A 50 -12.05 13.23 -5.00
C LEU A 50 -11.05 14.40 -5.11
N GLY A 51 -9.84 14.13 -5.61
CA GLY A 51 -8.80 15.10 -5.91
C GLY A 51 -7.68 15.14 -4.86
N VAL A 52 -7.59 14.16 -3.97
CA VAL A 52 -6.43 14.01 -3.07
C VAL A 52 -5.24 13.45 -3.85
N ARG A 53 -4.04 13.99 -3.62
CA ARG A 53 -2.80 13.44 -4.18
C ARG A 53 -2.22 12.42 -3.21
N LEU A 54 -2.13 11.16 -3.62
CA LEU A 54 -1.63 10.09 -2.75
C LEU A 54 -0.14 9.85 -2.94
N VAL A 55 0.57 9.66 -1.82
CA VAL A 55 1.91 9.09 -1.76
C VAL A 55 1.81 7.84 -0.88
N LEU A 56 2.07 6.67 -1.46
CA LEU A 56 1.98 5.40 -0.75
C LEU A 56 3.37 4.95 -0.31
N VAL A 57 3.51 4.63 0.97
CA VAL A 57 4.72 4.06 1.55
C VAL A 57 4.37 2.70 2.11
N HIS A 58 4.97 1.65 1.57
CA HIS A 58 4.66 0.28 1.97
C HIS A 58 5.86 -0.39 2.64
N GLY A 59 5.57 -1.17 3.69
CA GLY A 59 6.51 -2.13 4.24
C GLY A 59 6.66 -3.35 3.33
N ILE A 60 7.63 -4.20 3.68
CA ILE A 60 7.95 -5.43 2.92
C ILE A 60 8.30 -6.62 3.83
N ALA A 61 8.17 -6.47 5.16
CA ALA A 61 8.70 -7.43 6.12
C ALA A 61 8.26 -8.89 5.85
N PRO A 62 6.96 -9.20 5.64
CA PRO A 62 6.56 -10.57 5.35
C PRO A 62 7.06 -11.06 3.97
N GLN A 63 7.06 -10.21 2.95
CA GLN A 63 7.54 -10.54 1.60
C GLN A 63 9.04 -10.78 1.55
N PHE A 64 9.80 -10.03 2.34
CA PHE A 64 11.24 -10.18 2.46
C PHE A 64 11.61 -11.42 3.26
N ARG A 65 10.93 -11.67 4.40
CA ARG A 65 11.14 -12.87 5.20
C ARG A 65 10.88 -14.14 4.40
N GLN A 66 9.78 -14.18 3.64
CA GLN A 66 9.47 -15.31 2.75
C GLN A 66 10.59 -15.59 1.74
N ARG A 67 11.24 -14.55 1.21
CA ARG A 67 12.33 -14.71 0.24
C ARG A 67 13.65 -15.11 0.90
N LEU A 68 13.94 -14.61 2.09
CA LEU A 68 15.07 -15.09 2.89
C LEU A 68 14.94 -16.59 3.16
N ASP A 69 13.75 -17.04 3.60
CA ASP A 69 13.46 -18.45 3.87
C ASP A 69 13.65 -19.31 2.61
N ARG A 70 13.13 -18.86 1.46
CA ARG A 70 13.31 -19.54 0.16
C ARG A 70 14.77 -19.61 -0.28
N ALA A 71 15.52 -18.52 -0.11
CA ALA A 71 16.94 -18.45 -0.47
C ALA A 71 17.84 -19.15 0.56
N ARG A 72 17.30 -19.61 1.70
CA ARG A 72 18.04 -20.16 2.84
C ARG A 72 19.11 -19.21 3.36
N ILE A 73 18.81 -17.91 3.36
CA ILE A 73 19.70 -16.86 3.86
C ILE A 73 19.23 -16.45 5.25
N ALA A 74 20.08 -16.65 6.25
CA ALA A 74 19.87 -16.10 7.57
C ALA A 74 20.34 -14.64 7.62
N LEU A 75 19.65 -13.82 8.42
CA LEU A 75 20.19 -12.52 8.81
C LEU A 75 21.37 -12.74 9.76
N VAL A 76 22.36 -11.88 9.68
CA VAL A 76 23.53 -11.93 10.56
C VAL A 76 23.29 -10.96 11.70
N GLU A 77 23.56 -11.34 12.94
CA GLU A 77 23.50 -10.41 14.07
C GLU A 77 24.87 -9.77 14.29
N HIS A 78 24.88 -8.45 14.48
CA HIS A 78 26.06 -7.72 14.90
C HIS A 78 25.66 -6.77 16.02
N ALA A 79 26.22 -6.98 17.22
CA ALA A 79 25.87 -6.22 18.42
C ALA A 79 24.36 -6.15 18.69
N ASP A 80 23.68 -7.32 18.66
CA ASP A 80 22.24 -7.48 18.86
C ASP A 80 21.35 -6.73 17.86
N VAL A 81 21.93 -6.25 16.76
CA VAL A 81 21.22 -5.63 15.64
C VAL A 81 21.23 -6.58 14.44
N PRO A 82 20.08 -6.89 13.84
CA PRO A 82 20.04 -7.66 12.60
C PRO A 82 20.67 -6.85 11.47
N VAL A 83 21.76 -7.38 10.93
CA VAL A 83 22.48 -6.85 9.77
C VAL A 83 22.07 -7.62 8.53
N LEU A 84 21.72 -6.87 7.49
CA LEU A 84 21.42 -7.43 6.18
C LEU A 84 22.72 -7.76 5.45
N PRO A 85 23.06 -9.05 5.23
CA PRO A 85 24.24 -9.39 4.45
C PRO A 85 24.05 -9.00 2.98
N VAL A 86 25.15 -8.71 2.28
CA VAL A 86 25.13 -8.39 0.84
C VAL A 86 24.44 -9.50 0.03
N ALA A 87 24.60 -10.76 0.45
CA ALA A 87 23.95 -11.92 -0.16
C ALA A 87 22.40 -11.86 -0.13
N ALA A 88 21.81 -11.12 0.82
CA ALA A 88 20.36 -10.95 0.93
C ALA A 88 19.81 -9.80 0.05
N LEU A 89 20.67 -8.95 -0.53
CA LEU A 89 20.22 -7.82 -1.34
C LEU A 89 19.39 -8.23 -2.57
N PRO A 90 19.67 -9.32 -3.31
CA PRO A 90 18.79 -9.79 -4.37
C PRO A 90 17.39 -10.13 -3.86
N ALA A 91 17.29 -10.86 -2.75
CA ALA A 91 16.01 -11.20 -2.13
C ALA A 91 15.25 -9.96 -1.65
N LEU A 92 15.96 -8.96 -1.11
CA LEU A 92 15.38 -7.67 -0.74
C LEU A 92 14.82 -6.92 -1.96
N LYS A 93 15.61 -6.79 -3.03
CA LYS A 93 15.20 -6.10 -4.27
C LYS A 93 13.99 -6.77 -4.89
N GLU A 94 13.97 -8.10 -4.92
CA GLU A 94 12.85 -8.87 -5.43
C GLU A 94 11.59 -8.68 -4.57
N ALA A 95 11.73 -8.66 -3.23
CA ALA A 95 10.62 -8.38 -2.33
C ALA A 95 10.00 -6.99 -2.59
N ILE A 96 10.85 -5.97 -2.72
CA ILE A 96 10.42 -4.59 -3.00
C ILE A 96 9.70 -4.53 -4.36
N GLY A 97 10.33 -5.07 -5.40
CA GLY A 97 9.80 -5.02 -6.76
C GLY A 97 8.45 -5.74 -6.88
N ALA A 98 8.36 -6.96 -6.36
CA ALA A 98 7.11 -7.72 -6.37
C ALA A 98 6.00 -7.01 -5.59
N THR A 99 6.29 -6.55 -4.36
CA THR A 99 5.29 -5.85 -3.53
C THR A 99 4.78 -4.58 -4.21
N ARG A 100 5.69 -3.81 -4.84
CA ARG A 100 5.31 -2.61 -5.61
C ARG A 100 4.39 -2.97 -6.77
N LEU A 101 4.70 -4.02 -7.52
CA LEU A 101 3.88 -4.49 -8.63
C LEU A 101 2.51 -4.97 -8.17
N ASP A 102 2.43 -5.71 -7.06
CA ASP A 102 1.16 -6.16 -6.48
C ASP A 102 0.27 -4.97 -6.10
N ILE A 103 0.87 -3.93 -5.52
CA ILE A 103 0.16 -2.68 -5.20
C ILE A 103 -0.32 -2.00 -6.48
N GLU A 104 0.55 -1.81 -7.47
CA GLU A 104 0.19 -1.20 -8.77
C GLU A 104 -0.92 -1.98 -9.50
N ALA A 105 -0.89 -3.32 -9.43
CA ALA A 105 -1.93 -4.18 -9.99
C ALA A 105 -3.28 -3.99 -9.29
N GLY A 106 -3.26 -3.83 -7.96
CA GLY A 106 -4.45 -3.48 -7.18
C GLY A 106 -5.13 -2.22 -7.72
N PHE A 107 -4.35 -1.14 -7.95
CA PHE A 107 -4.88 0.11 -8.51
C PHE A 107 -5.27 0.01 -9.99
N SER A 108 -4.60 -0.84 -10.77
CA SER A 108 -4.91 -1.04 -12.20
C SER A 108 -6.29 -1.67 -12.44
N SER A 109 -6.77 -2.45 -11.46
CA SER A 109 -8.09 -3.10 -11.51
C SER A 109 -9.24 -2.13 -11.18
N GLY A 110 -8.93 -0.94 -10.65
CA GLY A 110 -9.87 0.05 -10.13
C GLY A 110 -10.09 1.26 -11.03
N LEU A 111 -9.60 1.27 -12.28
CA LEU A 111 -10.08 2.24 -13.26
C LEU A 111 -11.60 2.04 -13.38
N PRO A 112 -12.42 3.07 -13.11
CA PRO A 112 -13.86 2.95 -13.22
C PRO A 112 -14.17 2.40 -14.61
N GLN A 113 -14.99 1.36 -14.68
CA GLN A 113 -15.80 1.18 -15.87
C GLN A 113 -16.59 2.49 -16.02
N THR A 114 -16.11 3.34 -16.92
CA THR A 114 -16.89 4.42 -17.53
C THR A 114 -18.23 3.81 -17.95
N PRO A 115 -19.36 4.49 -17.70
CA PRO A 115 -20.70 3.92 -17.80
C PRO A 115 -21.02 3.38 -19.20
#